data_AF-A0A059BLM3-F1
#
_entry.id   AF-A0A059BLM3-F1
#
_cell.length_a   1.000
_cell.length_b   1.000
_cell.length_c   1.000
_cell.angle_alpha   90.00
_cell.angle_beta   90.00
_cell.angle_gamma   90.00
#
_symmetry.space_group_name_H-M   'P 1'
#
loop_
_entity.id
_entity.type
_entity.pdbx_description
1 polymer ?
#
loop_
_entity_poly.entity_id
_entity_poly.type
_entity_poly.pdbx_seq_one_letter_code
_entity_poly.pdbx_strand_id
1 'polypeptide(L)'
;MGLVDAGKKLLRCRGRRPVLARRAFTFEGCISVTVSWSLSVIKAHSWTCMDIYVFATPYRVTWDYYFLSCEHTFEFKEWEGKAEFEYVKSRGVSIFLMQAGMLGTLQALWDQRPQPWVTNINIDDIHSGDFFAISKVRGRWGGFETLEKWVSGAYAGHTVVCLRDYEGKLWVGESGHDNEQGEDVIAVLPWDEWWEFELNKDDSNPHIALLPLHPDMRAKFNETAAWEYAESMNAKPYGYHNMLFSWIDTIDANYPTPLDAHVVASVMTVWNQMQPAYAANMWNEAINKRLGTEGSDLPDLL
;
A
#
# COMPACT_ATOMS: atom_id res chain seq x y z
N MET A 1 -22.95 36.90 6.92
CA MET A 1 -23.04 36.35 8.29
C MET A 1 -23.56 34.93 8.17
N GLY A 2 -22.85 33.84 8.36
CA GLY A 2 -21.44 33.55 8.58
C GLY A 2 -21.32 32.04 8.37
N LEU A 3 -20.47 31.60 7.44
CA LEU A 3 -20.11 30.20 7.27
C LEU A 3 -19.37 29.76 8.54
N VAL A 4 -19.99 28.89 9.33
CA VAL A 4 -19.29 28.19 10.40
C VAL A 4 -18.67 26.94 9.78
N ASP A 5 -17.39 27.06 9.50
CA ASP A 5 -16.45 25.97 9.30
C ASP A 5 -16.52 25.04 10.52
N ALA A 6 -17.17 23.89 10.38
CA ALA A 6 -17.10 22.80 11.33
C ALA A 6 -16.11 21.79 10.78
N GLY A 7 -14.81 22.09 10.95
CA GLY A 7 -13.74 21.12 10.81
C GLY A 7 -14.10 19.85 11.58
N LYS A 8 -14.52 18.81 10.85
CA LYS A 8 -14.77 17.48 11.41
C LYS A 8 -13.43 16.88 11.82
N LYS A 9 -12.96 17.23 13.02
CA LYS A 9 -12.02 16.39 13.75
C LYS A 9 -12.72 15.05 13.97
N LEU A 10 -12.36 14.05 13.19
CA LEU A 10 -12.62 12.64 13.53
C LEU A 10 -12.04 12.40 14.93
N LEU A 11 -12.92 12.34 15.92
CA LEU A 11 -12.58 12.03 17.31
C LEU A 11 -12.08 10.59 17.37
N ARG A 12 -10.76 10.41 17.43
CA ARG A 12 -10.10 9.10 17.53
C ARG A 12 -10.36 8.46 18.90
N CYS A 13 -10.66 7.16 18.90
CA CYS A 13 -10.65 6.31 20.09
C CYS A 13 -9.20 6.02 20.55
N ARG A 14 -8.47 7.02 21.07
CA ARG A 14 -7.13 6.77 21.66
C ARG A 14 -7.29 6.17 23.06
N GLY A 15 -6.66 5.02 23.31
CA GLY A 15 -6.44 4.50 24.68
C GLY A 15 -6.83 3.04 24.97
N ARG A 16 -7.47 2.32 24.04
CA ARG A 16 -7.78 0.89 24.24
C ARG A 16 -6.56 0.03 23.95
N ARG A 17 -5.97 -0.58 24.99
CA ARG A 17 -5.16 -1.78 24.85
C ARG A 17 -6.00 -2.95 25.35
N PRO A 18 -6.28 -3.97 24.53
CA PRO A 18 -6.82 -5.21 25.07
C PRO A 18 -5.77 -5.77 26.04
N VAL A 19 -6.03 -5.67 27.34
CA VAL A 19 -5.30 -6.44 28.34
C VAL A 19 -6.00 -7.78 28.39
N LEU A 20 -5.46 -8.75 27.66
CA LEU A 20 -5.98 -10.11 27.65
C LEU A 20 -5.71 -10.75 29.01
N ALA A 21 -6.62 -10.57 29.98
CA ALA A 21 -6.33 -10.95 31.36
C ALA A 21 -6.34 -12.46 31.62
N ARG A 22 -6.95 -13.25 30.73
CA ARG A 22 -6.90 -14.74 30.69
C ARG A 22 -7.49 -15.22 29.36
N ARG A 23 -6.78 -16.08 28.62
CA ARG A 23 -7.40 -16.98 27.63
C ARG A 23 -7.86 -18.21 28.40
N ALA A 24 -9.16 -18.34 28.64
CA ALA A 24 -9.73 -19.59 29.13
C ALA A 24 -10.58 -20.16 28.00
N PHE A 25 -10.15 -21.30 27.47
CA PHE A 25 -10.96 -22.11 26.56
C PHE A 25 -11.64 -23.19 27.40
N THR A 26 -12.97 -23.18 27.41
CA THR A 26 -13.75 -24.25 28.02
C THR A 26 -14.37 -25.07 26.89
N PHE A 27 -14.11 -26.38 26.93
CA PHE A 27 -14.60 -27.34 25.96
C PHE A 27 -15.75 -28.11 26.63
N GLU A 28 -16.99 -27.85 26.22
CA GLU A 28 -18.16 -28.60 26.69
C GLU A 28 -18.54 -29.64 25.61
N GLY A 29 -18.07 -30.87 25.81
CA GLY A 29 -18.29 -31.97 24.86
C GLY A 29 -17.52 -31.83 23.53
N CYS A 30 -17.86 -32.65 22.54
CA CYS A 30 -17.18 -32.70 21.24
C CYS A 30 -17.56 -31.57 20.26
N ILE A 31 -18.39 -30.59 20.66
CA ILE A 31 -19.14 -29.76 19.70
C ILE A 31 -18.96 -28.26 19.92
N SER A 32 -18.82 -27.76 21.14
CA SER A 32 -18.69 -26.31 21.41
C SER A 32 -17.40 -25.95 22.15
N VAL A 33 -16.84 -24.77 21.81
CA VAL A 33 -15.79 -24.12 22.60
C VAL A 33 -16.25 -22.72 22.94
N THR A 34 -16.13 -22.42 24.22
CA THR A 34 -16.43 -21.11 24.77
C THR A 34 -15.13 -20.37 25.01
N VAL A 35 -14.99 -19.22 24.35
CA VAL A 35 -13.86 -18.30 24.54
C VAL A 35 -14.31 -17.22 25.50
N SER A 36 -13.64 -17.13 26.64
CA SER A 36 -13.86 -16.04 27.59
C SER A 36 -12.66 -15.10 27.59
N TRP A 37 -12.93 -13.80 27.53
CA TRP A 37 -11.92 -12.76 27.70
C TRP A 37 -12.52 -11.56 28.45
N SER A 38 -11.66 -10.76 29.06
CA SER A 38 -12.07 -9.50 29.68
C SER A 38 -11.61 -8.33 28.83
N LEU A 39 -12.49 -7.34 28.70
CA LEU A 39 -12.15 -6.08 28.07
C LEU A 39 -11.98 -4.99 29.15
N SER A 40 -10.77 -4.43 29.22
CA SER A 40 -10.48 -3.24 30.04
C SER A 40 -10.44 -1.99 29.18
N VAL A 41 -11.35 -1.05 29.42
CA VAL A 41 -11.41 0.24 28.71
C VAL A 41 -11.04 1.37 29.67
N ILE A 42 -9.89 2.00 29.43
CA ILE A 42 -9.45 3.18 30.20
C ILE A 42 -9.78 4.42 29.36
N LYS A 43 -10.56 5.36 29.90
CA LYS A 43 -10.96 6.65 29.27
C LYS A 43 -11.79 6.51 27.96
N ALA A 44 -13.02 6.00 28.06
CA ALA A 44 -13.96 6.01 26.93
C ALA A 44 -14.45 7.44 26.62
N HIS A 45 -14.39 7.87 25.35
CA HIS A 45 -14.72 9.25 24.93
C HIS A 45 -15.95 9.36 24.02
N SER A 46 -16.59 8.24 23.61
CA SER A 46 -17.85 8.26 22.85
C SER A 46 -18.75 7.07 23.19
N TRP A 47 -20.06 7.29 23.13
CA TRP A 47 -21.11 6.29 23.28
C TRP A 47 -21.23 5.37 22.06
N THR A 48 -20.66 5.77 20.91
CA THR A 48 -20.68 5.00 19.65
C THR A 48 -19.38 4.23 19.38
N CYS A 49 -18.50 4.08 20.37
CA CYS A 49 -17.25 3.32 20.26
C CYS A 49 -17.49 1.81 20.15
N MET A 50 -17.91 1.34 18.98
CA MET A 50 -18.01 -0.08 18.61
C MET A 50 -16.65 -0.59 18.13
N ASP A 51 -15.98 -1.39 18.94
CA ASP A 51 -14.86 -2.18 18.45
C ASP A 51 -15.40 -3.50 17.91
N ILE A 52 -14.92 -3.88 16.72
CA ILE A 52 -15.20 -5.20 16.15
C ILE A 52 -14.06 -6.12 16.53
N TYR A 53 -14.41 -7.27 17.09
CA TYR A 53 -13.49 -8.35 17.38
C TYR A 53 -13.71 -9.41 16.32
N VAL A 54 -12.69 -9.64 15.51
CA VAL A 54 -12.70 -10.68 14.48
C VAL A 54 -12.04 -11.92 15.06
N PHE A 55 -12.79 -13.01 15.12
CA PHE A 55 -12.35 -14.32 15.55
C PHE A 55 -12.07 -15.18 14.32
N ALA A 56 -10.84 -15.65 14.17
CA ALA A 56 -10.41 -16.40 12.99
C ALA A 56 -9.72 -17.71 13.36
N THR A 57 -10.03 -18.74 12.59
CA THR A 57 -9.28 -19.99 12.46
C THR A 57 -8.81 -20.11 10.99
N PRO A 58 -7.96 -21.07 10.63
CA PRO A 58 -7.66 -21.35 9.22
C PRO A 58 -8.88 -21.80 8.40
N TYR A 59 -10.00 -22.11 9.05
CA TYR A 59 -11.21 -22.65 8.45
C TYR A 59 -12.30 -21.59 8.33
N ARG A 60 -12.43 -20.68 9.31
CA ARG A 60 -13.48 -19.63 9.31
C ARG A 60 -13.03 -18.30 9.88
N VAL A 61 -13.82 -17.28 9.52
CA VAL A 61 -13.79 -15.95 10.14
C VAL A 61 -15.19 -15.59 10.62
N THR A 62 -15.31 -15.15 11.86
CA THR A 62 -16.53 -14.61 12.46
C THR A 62 -16.19 -13.36 13.27
N TRP A 63 -17.19 -12.60 13.69
CA TRP A 63 -16.97 -11.36 14.43
C TRP A 63 -18.10 -11.05 15.39
N ASP A 64 -17.78 -10.26 16.40
CA ASP A 64 -18.76 -9.72 17.35
C ASP A 64 -18.32 -8.32 17.80
N TYR A 65 -19.24 -7.58 18.41
CA TYR A 65 -19.01 -6.20 18.86
C TYR A 65 -19.26 -6.07 20.36
N TYR A 66 -18.35 -5.39 21.04
CA TYR A 66 -18.44 -5.20 22.50
C TYR A 66 -18.32 -3.73 22.87
N PHE A 67 -19.25 -3.27 23.71
CA PHE A 67 -19.35 -1.89 24.15
C PHE A 67 -18.91 -1.69 25.61
N LEU A 68 -19.13 -2.69 26.46
CA LEU A 68 -18.97 -2.59 27.90
C LEU A 68 -17.60 -3.12 28.34
N SER A 69 -17.02 -2.49 29.36
CA SER A 69 -15.80 -2.98 30.00
C SER A 69 -16.17 -4.02 31.06
N CYS A 70 -16.37 -5.26 30.63
CA CYS A 70 -16.66 -6.40 31.49
C CYS A 70 -16.03 -7.67 30.91
N GLU A 71 -16.25 -8.80 31.58
CA GLU A 71 -16.01 -10.11 30.97
C GLU A 71 -17.03 -10.37 29.88
N HIS A 72 -16.54 -10.87 28.75
CA HIS A 72 -17.32 -11.24 27.59
C HIS A 72 -17.01 -12.69 27.22
N THR A 73 -18.01 -13.32 26.63
CA THR A 73 -17.94 -14.71 26.22
C THR A 73 -18.46 -14.82 24.79
N PHE A 74 -17.67 -15.46 23.94
CA PHE A 74 -18.05 -15.80 22.57
C PHE A 74 -18.09 -17.32 22.44
N GLU A 75 -19.20 -17.84 21.92
CA GLU A 75 -19.42 -19.27 21.79
C GLU A 75 -19.45 -19.66 20.30
N PHE A 76 -18.63 -20.64 19.94
CA PHE A 76 -18.74 -21.33 18.66
C PHE A 76 -19.76 -22.46 18.79
N LYS A 77 -20.94 -22.28 18.19
CA LYS A 77 -22.06 -23.24 18.27
C LYS A 77 -21.77 -24.57 17.56
N GLU A 78 -21.01 -24.51 16.47
CA GLU A 78 -20.62 -25.68 15.68
C GLU A 78 -19.31 -25.42 14.94
N TRP A 79 -18.48 -26.47 14.80
CA TRP A 79 -17.23 -26.45 14.02
C TRP A 79 -17.47 -26.96 12.60
N GLU A 80 -16.68 -26.49 11.64
CA GLU A 80 -16.81 -26.87 10.24
C GLU A 80 -16.44 -28.35 10.04
N GLY A 81 -15.56 -28.86 10.89
CA GLY A 81 -15.21 -30.26 10.95
C GLY A 81 -14.19 -30.57 12.03
N LYS A 82 -13.82 -31.85 12.11
CA LYS A 82 -12.87 -32.37 13.11
C LYS A 82 -11.50 -31.68 13.04
N ALA A 83 -11.06 -31.27 11.85
CA ALA A 83 -9.77 -30.61 11.66
C ALA A 83 -9.72 -29.21 12.31
N GLU A 84 -10.80 -28.43 12.21
CA GLU A 84 -10.90 -27.13 12.88
C GLU A 84 -10.91 -27.29 14.40
N PHE A 85 -11.66 -28.28 14.92
CA PHE A 85 -11.71 -28.56 16.36
C PHE A 85 -10.32 -28.93 16.92
N GLU A 86 -9.58 -29.82 16.26
CA GLU A 86 -8.22 -30.20 16.70
C GLU A 86 -7.22 -29.04 16.55
N TYR A 87 -7.38 -28.20 15.53
CA TYR A 87 -6.60 -26.98 15.39
C TYR A 87 -6.84 -26.03 16.58
N VAL A 88 -8.10 -25.73 16.91
CA VAL A 88 -8.44 -24.82 18.01
C VAL A 88 -8.00 -25.39 19.36
N LYS A 89 -8.10 -26.71 19.56
CA LYS A 89 -7.60 -27.38 20.76
C LYS A 89 -6.09 -27.24 20.95
N SER A 90 -5.33 -27.28 19.85
CA SER A 90 -3.86 -27.21 19.90
C SER A 90 -3.29 -25.80 19.82
N ARG A 91 -3.95 -24.88 19.10
CA ARG A 91 -3.43 -23.53 18.77
C ARG A 91 -4.34 -22.37 19.18
N GLY A 92 -5.57 -22.65 19.61
CA GLY A 92 -6.56 -21.65 19.98
C GLY A 92 -7.19 -20.93 18.77
N VAL A 93 -7.88 -19.83 19.06
CA VAL A 93 -8.50 -18.93 18.07
C VAL A 93 -7.73 -17.61 18.02
N SER A 94 -7.48 -17.09 16.81
CA SER A 94 -6.89 -15.77 16.61
C SER A 94 -7.97 -14.69 16.78
N ILE A 95 -7.68 -13.66 17.57
CA ILE A 95 -8.61 -12.56 17.83
C ILE A 95 -7.95 -11.26 17.38
N PHE A 96 -8.57 -10.56 16.45
CA PHE A 96 -8.13 -9.27 15.94
C PHE A 96 -9.07 -8.17 16.41
N LEU A 97 -8.49 -7.07 16.90
CA LEU A 97 -9.24 -5.88 17.26
C LEU A 97 -9.26 -4.92 16.07
N MET A 98 -10.43 -4.69 15.49
CA MET A 98 -10.68 -3.59 14.57
C MET A 98 -11.27 -2.43 15.36
N GLN A 99 -10.46 -1.41 15.59
CA GLN A 99 -10.88 -0.21 16.30
C GLN A 99 -12.07 0.45 15.59
N ALA A 100 -12.97 1.08 16.34
CA ALA A 100 -14.20 1.72 15.83
C ALA A 100 -14.02 2.65 14.60
N GLY A 101 -12.82 3.18 14.35
CA GLY A 101 -12.52 3.97 13.15
C GLY A 101 -12.41 3.16 11.84
N MET A 102 -12.19 1.84 11.93
CA MET A 102 -12.04 0.94 10.78
C MET A 102 -13.38 0.50 10.18
N LEU A 103 -14.47 0.60 10.95
CA LEU A 103 -15.83 0.31 10.48
C LEU A 103 -16.24 1.21 9.32
N GLY A 104 -15.90 2.50 9.39
CA GLY A 104 -16.10 3.44 8.28
C GLY A 104 -15.29 3.04 7.04
N THR A 105 -14.07 2.53 7.23
CA THR A 105 -13.24 2.00 6.14
C THR A 105 -13.87 0.76 5.49
N LEU A 106 -14.39 -0.18 6.30
CA LEU A 106 -15.11 -1.36 5.81
C LEU A 106 -16.40 -0.97 5.07
N GLN A 107 -17.21 -0.08 5.64
CA GLN A 107 -18.41 0.42 4.97
C GLN A 107 -18.07 1.10 3.63
N ALA A 108 -16.98 1.87 3.58
CA ALA A 108 -16.50 2.50 2.35
C ALA A 108 -16.05 1.49 1.27
N LEU A 109 -15.81 0.22 1.60
CA LEU A 109 -15.58 -0.84 0.61
C LEU A 109 -16.87 -1.26 -0.09
N TRP A 110 -18.02 -1.12 0.57
CA TRP A 110 -19.35 -1.45 -0.01
C TRP A 110 -20.02 -0.25 -0.70
N ASP A 111 -19.58 0.98 -0.41
CA ASP A 111 -20.12 2.17 -1.07
C ASP A 111 -19.70 2.18 -2.55
N GLN A 112 -20.69 2.09 -3.43
CA GLN A 112 -20.46 2.14 -4.87
C GLN A 112 -19.91 3.52 -5.24
N ARG A 113 -18.65 3.58 -5.66
CA ARG A 113 -18.02 4.83 -6.10
C ARG A 113 -18.75 5.35 -7.35
N PRO A 114 -18.86 6.68 -7.51
CA PRO A 114 -19.26 7.26 -8.78
C PRO A 114 -18.42 6.68 -9.92
N GLN A 115 -19.03 6.49 -11.09
CA GLN A 115 -18.29 6.06 -12.26
C GLN A 115 -17.15 7.05 -12.53
N PRO A 116 -15.94 6.55 -12.88
CA PRO A 116 -14.79 7.40 -13.13
C PRO A 116 -15.11 8.38 -14.26
N TRP A 117 -14.53 9.58 -14.17
CA TRP A 117 -14.57 10.51 -15.29
C TRP A 117 -13.65 9.97 -16.37
N VAL A 118 -14.25 9.54 -17.48
CA VAL A 118 -13.53 9.08 -18.66
C VAL A 118 -13.61 10.17 -19.70
N THR A 119 -12.47 10.59 -20.23
CA THR A 119 -12.38 11.47 -21.39
C THR A 119 -11.61 10.75 -22.48
N ASN A 120 -12.00 11.00 -23.73
CA ASN A 120 -11.18 10.60 -24.86
C ASN A 120 -10.05 11.63 -25.01
N ILE A 121 -8.85 11.14 -25.27
CA ILE A 121 -7.67 11.96 -25.53
C ILE A 121 -7.35 11.79 -27.01
N ASN A 122 -7.22 12.90 -27.73
CA ASN A 122 -6.65 12.84 -29.07
C ASN A 122 -5.12 12.82 -28.94
N ILE A 123 -4.48 11.87 -29.62
CA ILE A 123 -3.03 11.70 -29.57
C ILE A 123 -2.33 12.96 -30.06
N ASP A 124 -2.89 13.66 -31.05
CA ASP A 124 -2.33 14.91 -31.60
C ASP A 124 -2.23 16.04 -30.56
N ASP A 125 -3.04 16.00 -29.49
CA ASP A 125 -3.03 17.00 -28.43
C ASP A 125 -1.94 16.75 -27.38
N ILE A 126 -1.25 15.60 -27.45
CA ILE A 126 -0.14 15.25 -26.55
C ILE A 126 1.17 15.77 -27.13
N HIS A 127 1.95 16.45 -26.31
CA HIS A 127 3.20 17.09 -26.72
C HIS A 127 4.39 16.56 -25.91
N SER A 128 5.60 16.74 -26.42
CA SER A 128 6.81 16.41 -25.68
C SER A 128 6.85 17.15 -24.34
N GLY A 129 7.16 16.42 -23.27
CA GLY A 129 7.21 16.91 -21.90
C GLY A 129 5.88 16.90 -21.16
N ASP A 130 4.74 16.68 -21.84
CA ASP A 130 3.50 16.30 -21.15
C ASP A 130 3.73 14.97 -20.41
N PHE A 131 3.01 14.73 -19.32
CA PHE A 131 3.20 13.50 -18.54
C PHE A 131 1.87 12.90 -18.09
N PHE A 132 1.85 11.59 -17.89
CA PHE A 132 0.72 10.90 -17.28
C PHE A 132 1.04 10.57 -15.82
N ALA A 133 0.08 10.87 -14.94
CA ALA A 133 0.09 10.40 -13.57
C ALA A 133 -0.78 9.15 -13.46
N ILE A 134 -0.22 8.08 -12.91
CA ILE A 134 -0.81 6.75 -12.89
C ILE A 134 -1.03 6.32 -11.44
N SER A 135 -2.19 5.76 -11.17
CA SER A 135 -2.55 5.23 -9.85
C SER A 135 -3.15 3.83 -9.96
N LYS A 136 -2.35 2.85 -9.61
CA LYS A 136 -2.69 1.43 -9.47
C LYS A 136 -3.12 1.14 -8.02
N VAL A 137 -4.10 0.26 -7.85
CA VAL A 137 -4.60 -0.16 -6.51
C VAL A 137 -4.84 -1.67 -6.40
N ARG A 138 -4.72 -2.40 -7.51
CA ARG A 138 -4.91 -3.85 -7.59
C ARG A 138 -3.61 -4.54 -7.99
N GLY A 139 -3.48 -5.81 -7.61
CA GLY A 139 -2.35 -6.65 -8.01
C GLY A 139 -1.07 -6.29 -7.27
N ARG A 140 0.05 -6.89 -7.70
CA ARG A 140 1.37 -6.66 -7.10
C ARG A 140 1.75 -5.18 -7.18
N TRP A 141 1.63 -4.58 -8.37
CA TRP A 141 1.98 -3.18 -8.61
C TRP A 141 1.03 -2.20 -7.91
N GLY A 142 -0.27 -2.51 -7.81
CA GLY A 142 -1.17 -1.67 -7.02
C GLY A 142 -0.87 -1.68 -5.53
N GLY A 143 -0.40 -2.80 -4.97
CA GLY A 143 0.08 -2.86 -3.59
C GLY A 143 1.32 -1.98 -3.38
N PHE A 144 2.25 -2.04 -4.34
CA PHE A 144 3.48 -1.26 -4.34
C PHE A 144 3.22 0.25 -4.46
N GLU A 145 2.44 0.67 -5.45
CA GLU A 145 2.06 2.07 -5.62
C GLU A 145 1.22 2.60 -4.44
N THR A 146 0.47 1.73 -3.76
CA THR A 146 -0.27 2.13 -2.54
C THR A 146 0.70 2.50 -1.42
N LEU A 147 1.81 1.77 -1.27
CA LEU A 147 2.88 2.17 -0.35
C LEU A 147 3.47 3.51 -0.77
N GLU A 148 3.83 3.69 -2.05
CA GLU A 148 4.43 4.93 -2.57
C GLU A 148 3.52 6.15 -2.36
N LYS A 149 2.23 6.03 -2.67
CA LYS A 149 1.22 7.06 -2.41
C LYS A 149 1.09 7.38 -0.92
N TRP A 150 1.12 6.37 -0.06
CA TRP A 150 0.99 6.56 1.38
C TRP A 150 2.20 7.30 1.97
N VAL A 151 3.41 6.92 1.56
CA VAL A 151 4.65 7.49 2.11
C VAL A 151 4.98 8.86 1.54
N SER A 152 4.57 9.16 0.31
CA SER A 152 4.75 10.48 -0.32
C SER A 152 3.58 11.43 -0.07
N GLY A 153 2.43 10.92 0.34
CA GLY A 153 1.18 11.68 0.39
C GLY A 153 0.59 12.01 -0.99
N ALA A 154 1.09 11.38 -2.06
CA ALA A 154 0.62 11.57 -3.42
C ALA A 154 -0.65 10.75 -3.73
N TYR A 155 -1.32 11.13 -4.82
CA TYR A 155 -2.44 10.36 -5.38
C TYR A 155 -2.03 9.43 -6.53
N ALA A 156 -0.83 9.61 -7.08
CA ALA A 156 -0.24 8.77 -8.12
C ALA A 156 0.96 8.03 -7.54
N GLY A 157 1.13 6.77 -7.93
CA GLY A 157 2.31 5.96 -7.58
C GLY A 157 3.36 5.96 -8.69
N HIS A 158 2.91 6.06 -9.95
CA HIS A 158 3.78 6.03 -11.12
C HIS A 158 3.57 7.24 -12.02
N THR A 159 4.60 7.61 -12.78
CA THR A 159 4.53 8.69 -13.76
C THR A 159 5.31 8.33 -15.00
N VAL A 160 4.82 8.75 -16.17
CA VAL A 160 5.51 8.58 -17.44
C VAL A 160 5.55 9.89 -18.20
N VAL A 161 6.61 10.12 -18.97
CA VAL A 161 6.77 11.33 -19.77
C VAL A 161 6.56 11.05 -21.26
N CYS A 162 5.90 11.96 -21.95
CA CYS A 162 5.67 11.88 -23.39
C CYS A 162 6.79 12.57 -24.16
N LEU A 163 7.22 11.96 -25.27
CA LEU A 163 8.19 12.53 -26.20
C LEU A 163 7.72 12.31 -27.64
N ARG A 164 7.83 13.33 -28.49
CA ARG A 164 7.66 13.16 -29.94
C ARG A 164 9.01 13.07 -30.63
N ASP A 165 9.17 12.10 -31.51
CA ASP A 165 10.38 12.02 -32.34
C ASP A 165 10.34 13.01 -33.52
N TYR A 166 11.38 13.00 -34.34
CA TYR A 166 11.51 13.90 -35.51
C TYR A 166 10.47 13.64 -36.61
N GLU A 167 9.81 12.48 -36.60
CA GLU A 167 8.70 12.13 -37.52
C GLU A 167 7.34 12.50 -36.91
N GLY A 168 7.33 13.00 -35.67
CA GLY A 168 6.14 13.35 -34.91
C GLY A 168 5.46 12.17 -34.23
N LYS A 169 6.05 10.97 -34.24
CA LYS A 169 5.49 9.80 -33.54
C LYS A 169 5.64 9.97 -32.04
N LEU A 170 4.64 9.54 -31.28
CA LEU A 170 4.61 9.64 -29.82
C LEU A 170 5.27 8.43 -29.15
N TRP A 171 6.08 8.72 -28.14
CA TRP A 171 6.80 7.79 -27.31
C TRP A 171 6.57 8.09 -25.83
N VAL A 172 6.69 7.07 -25.00
CA VAL A 172 6.51 7.15 -23.56
C VAL A 172 7.80 6.68 -22.88
N GLY A 173 8.40 7.57 -22.09
CA GLY A 173 9.52 7.25 -21.22
C GLY A 173 9.03 6.90 -19.82
N GLU A 174 9.39 5.73 -19.32
CA GLU A 174 9.05 5.28 -17.97
C GLU A 174 10.18 4.51 -17.29
N SER A 175 10.08 4.38 -15.96
CA SER A 175 10.98 3.58 -15.15
C SER A 175 10.17 2.52 -14.40
N GLY A 176 10.57 1.25 -14.51
CA GLY A 176 9.83 0.13 -13.91
C GLY A 176 9.11 -0.74 -14.93
N HIS A 177 9.55 -0.69 -16.19
CA HIS A 177 9.04 -1.55 -17.24
C HIS A 177 9.71 -2.93 -17.17
N ASP A 178 8.92 -4.00 -17.25
CA ASP A 178 9.42 -5.37 -17.24
C ASP A 178 9.96 -5.76 -18.62
N ASN A 179 11.26 -6.06 -18.72
CA ASN A 179 11.86 -6.51 -19.97
C ASN A 179 11.58 -8.01 -20.24
N GLU A 180 12.02 -8.54 -21.38
CA GLU A 180 11.82 -9.95 -21.72
C GLU A 180 12.51 -10.93 -20.74
N GLN A 181 13.44 -10.43 -19.93
CA GLN A 181 14.20 -11.19 -18.93
C GLN A 181 13.54 -11.17 -17.54
N GLY A 182 12.44 -10.45 -17.34
CA GLY A 182 11.79 -10.33 -16.03
C GLY A 182 12.39 -9.24 -15.14
N GLU A 183 13.18 -8.32 -15.71
CA GLU A 183 13.89 -7.27 -14.97
C GLU A 183 13.23 -5.91 -15.19
N ASP A 184 13.10 -5.13 -14.10
CA ASP A 184 12.57 -3.78 -14.16
C ASP A 184 13.64 -2.80 -14.68
N VAL A 185 13.34 -2.13 -15.79
CA VAL A 185 14.26 -1.19 -16.46
C VAL A 185 13.60 0.16 -16.73
N ILE A 186 14.43 1.13 -17.10
CA ILE A 186 13.99 2.36 -17.75
C ILE A 186 13.76 2.05 -19.23
N ALA A 187 12.58 2.36 -19.74
CA ALA A 187 12.18 2.07 -21.11
C ALA A 187 11.65 3.32 -21.82
N VAL A 188 11.92 3.41 -23.11
CA VAL A 188 11.27 4.36 -24.03
C VAL A 188 10.49 3.55 -25.05
N LEU A 189 9.16 3.60 -24.94
CA LEU A 189 8.25 2.72 -25.67
C LEU A 189 7.42 3.50 -26.69
N PRO A 190 7.10 2.90 -27.85
CA PRO A 190 6.10 3.47 -28.74
C PRO A 190 4.75 3.64 -28.01
N TRP A 191 4.07 4.76 -28.24
CA TRP A 191 2.77 5.04 -27.63
C TRP A 191 1.78 3.89 -27.76
N ASP A 192 1.62 3.34 -28.97
CA ASP A 192 0.64 2.28 -29.22
C ASP A 192 0.91 1.01 -28.41
N GLU A 193 2.19 0.70 -28.16
CA GLU A 193 2.60 -0.46 -27.37
C GLU A 193 2.29 -0.23 -25.88
N TRP A 194 2.70 0.93 -25.35
CA TRP A 194 2.48 1.29 -23.95
C TRP A 194 0.99 1.42 -23.65
N TRP A 195 0.22 2.10 -24.51
CA TRP A 195 -1.21 2.32 -24.33
C TRP A 195 -2.02 1.03 -24.44
N GLU A 196 -1.68 0.14 -25.38
CA GLU A 196 -2.30 -1.19 -25.48
C GLU A 196 -2.05 -2.03 -24.23
N PHE A 197 -0.84 -1.94 -23.65
CA PHE A 197 -0.55 -2.61 -22.40
C PHE A 197 -1.41 -2.07 -21.25
N GLU A 198 -1.41 -0.76 -21.02
CA GLU A 198 -2.13 -0.12 -19.91
C GLU A 198 -3.65 -0.35 -19.99
N LEU A 199 -4.22 -0.38 -21.21
CA LEU A 199 -5.66 -0.62 -21.39
C LEU A 199 -6.08 -2.09 -21.27
N ASN A 200 -5.29 -3.01 -21.81
CA ASN A 200 -5.75 -4.38 -22.07
C ASN A 200 -4.95 -5.46 -21.34
N LYS A 201 -3.73 -5.17 -20.86
CA LYS A 201 -2.82 -6.16 -20.28
C LYS A 201 -2.46 -5.85 -18.82
N ASP A 202 -2.53 -4.60 -18.39
CA ASP A 202 -2.28 -4.24 -17.00
C ASP A 202 -3.42 -4.73 -16.09
N ASP A 203 -3.14 -5.77 -15.32
CA ASP A 203 -4.10 -6.41 -14.41
C ASP A 203 -4.43 -5.55 -13.17
N SER A 204 -3.68 -4.48 -12.95
CA SER A 204 -3.91 -3.50 -11.90
C SER A 204 -5.05 -2.53 -12.21
N ASN A 205 -5.47 -2.46 -13.49
CA ASN A 205 -6.51 -1.55 -14.00
C ASN A 205 -6.30 -0.10 -13.53
N PRO A 206 -5.26 0.58 -14.04
CA PRO A 206 -4.81 1.87 -13.53
C PRO A 206 -5.82 3.01 -13.74
N HIS A 207 -5.80 3.98 -12.82
CA HIS A 207 -6.33 5.31 -13.11
C HIS A 207 -5.22 6.15 -13.75
N ILE A 208 -5.49 6.72 -14.92
CA ILE A 208 -4.50 7.49 -15.69
C ILE A 208 -5.03 8.90 -15.90
N ALA A 209 -4.21 9.90 -15.58
CA ALA A 209 -4.52 11.31 -15.80
C ALA A 209 -3.43 11.98 -16.65
N LEU A 210 -3.82 12.59 -17.77
CA LEU A 210 -2.92 13.42 -18.57
C LEU A 210 -2.72 14.77 -17.91
N LEU A 211 -1.46 15.17 -17.76
CA LEU A 211 -1.04 16.46 -17.23
C LEU A 211 -0.18 17.18 -18.28
N PRO A 212 -0.80 18.05 -19.11
CA PRO A 212 -0.07 18.82 -20.10
C PRO A 212 0.84 19.85 -19.45
N LEU A 213 2.00 20.12 -20.06
CA LEU A 213 2.83 21.25 -19.68
C LEU A 213 2.08 22.56 -19.88
N HIS A 214 2.23 23.46 -18.90
CA HIS A 214 1.80 24.84 -19.06
C HIS A 214 2.47 25.46 -20.30
N PRO A 215 1.77 26.29 -21.10
CA PRO A 215 2.32 26.86 -22.35
C PRO A 215 3.69 27.53 -22.18
N ASP A 216 3.89 28.27 -21.08
CA ASP A 216 5.18 28.93 -20.79
C ASP A 216 6.33 27.96 -20.52
N MET A 217 6.04 26.78 -19.97
CA MET A 217 7.03 25.73 -19.75
C MET A 217 7.28 24.95 -21.03
N ARG A 218 6.22 24.69 -21.80
CA ARG A 218 6.32 24.06 -23.12
C ARG A 218 7.21 24.87 -24.07
N ALA A 219 7.09 26.20 -24.07
CA ALA A 219 7.94 27.07 -24.87
C ALA A 219 9.44 27.02 -24.49
N LYS A 220 9.76 26.52 -23.28
CA LYS A 220 11.14 26.36 -22.78
C LYS A 220 11.62 24.91 -22.85
N PHE A 221 10.75 23.96 -23.19
CA PHE A 221 11.08 22.56 -23.20
C PHE A 221 12.06 22.27 -24.35
N ASN A 222 13.21 21.69 -24.01
CA ASN A 222 14.23 21.35 -24.99
C ASN A 222 14.07 19.87 -25.38
N GLU A 223 13.37 19.63 -26.49
CA GLU A 223 13.08 18.28 -26.97
C GLU A 223 14.36 17.50 -27.31
N THR A 224 15.35 18.15 -27.91
CA THR A 224 16.62 17.49 -28.25
C THR A 224 17.34 16.99 -27.00
N ALA A 225 17.49 17.84 -25.99
CA ALA A 225 18.12 17.44 -24.73
C ALA A 225 17.31 16.38 -23.98
N ALA A 226 15.98 16.43 -24.07
CA ALA A 226 15.11 15.42 -23.48
C ALA A 226 15.30 14.04 -24.13
N TRP A 227 15.40 13.99 -25.46
CA TRP A 227 15.71 12.76 -26.19
C TRP A 227 17.10 12.23 -25.89
N GLU A 228 18.13 13.08 -25.92
CA GLU A 228 19.50 12.69 -25.55
C GLU A 228 19.54 12.07 -24.15
N TYR A 229 18.80 12.64 -23.20
CA TYR A 229 18.69 12.09 -21.85
C TYR A 229 17.93 10.76 -21.83
N ALA A 230 16.77 10.68 -22.47
CA ALA A 230 15.94 9.47 -22.51
C ALA A 230 16.72 8.29 -23.13
N GLU A 231 17.40 8.50 -24.25
CA GLU A 231 18.25 7.49 -24.88
C GLU A 231 19.42 7.07 -23.99
N SER A 232 20.05 8.02 -23.29
CA SER A 232 21.14 7.71 -22.35
C SER A 232 20.69 6.87 -21.16
N MET A 233 19.39 6.86 -20.84
CA MET A 233 18.82 6.14 -19.71
C MET A 233 18.12 4.85 -20.12
N ASN A 234 17.75 4.69 -21.39
CA ASN A 234 17.05 3.52 -21.89
C ASN A 234 17.82 2.21 -21.58
N ALA A 235 17.09 1.17 -21.20
CA ALA A 235 17.58 -0.13 -20.75
C ALA A 235 18.45 -0.12 -19.47
N LYS A 236 18.60 1.01 -18.77
CA LYS A 236 19.26 1.00 -17.45
C LYS A 236 18.36 0.36 -16.38
N PRO A 237 18.94 -0.27 -15.35
CA PRO A 237 18.16 -0.87 -14.27
C PRO A 237 17.29 0.14 -13.52
N TYR A 238 16.15 -0.33 -13.00
CA TYR A 238 15.28 0.46 -12.14
C TYR A 238 16.01 0.99 -10.88
N GLY A 239 15.65 2.20 -10.47
CA GLY A 239 16.28 2.92 -9.36
C GLY A 239 15.86 2.46 -7.97
N TYR A 240 15.86 1.14 -7.70
CA TYR A 240 15.41 0.55 -6.43
C TYR A 240 16.03 1.22 -5.19
N HIS A 241 17.30 1.60 -5.29
CA HIS A 241 18.05 2.24 -4.22
C HIS A 241 17.50 3.60 -3.76
N ASN A 242 16.76 4.32 -4.60
CA ASN A 242 16.18 5.61 -4.24
C ASN A 242 14.80 5.47 -3.60
N MET A 243 14.12 4.34 -3.79
CA MET A 243 12.73 4.19 -3.43
C MET A 243 12.51 4.30 -1.92
N LEU A 244 13.18 3.48 -1.11
CA LEU A 244 12.94 3.45 0.34
C LEU A 244 13.33 4.78 1.00
N PHE A 245 14.51 5.29 0.64
CA PHE A 245 15.04 6.51 1.25
C PHE A 245 14.57 7.80 0.58
N SER A 246 13.64 7.73 -0.37
CA SER A 246 12.91 8.92 -0.81
C SER A 246 11.96 9.43 0.28
N TRP A 247 11.56 8.56 1.22
CA TRP A 247 10.64 8.87 2.30
C TRP A 247 11.10 8.39 3.69
N ILE A 248 12.22 7.67 3.80
CA ILE A 248 12.92 7.41 5.08
C ILE A 248 14.19 8.25 5.12
N ASP A 249 14.14 9.40 5.79
CA ASP A 249 15.24 10.36 5.86
C ASP A 249 15.69 10.64 7.30
N THR A 250 14.81 10.40 8.28
CA THR A 250 15.10 10.60 9.69
C THR A 250 14.96 9.30 10.47
N ILE A 251 15.57 9.25 11.66
CA ILE A 251 15.55 8.05 12.51
C ILE A 251 14.14 7.73 13.01
N ASP A 252 13.28 8.73 13.23
CA ASP A 252 11.93 8.53 13.81
C ASP A 252 10.88 9.60 13.42
N ALA A 253 11.29 10.72 12.83
CA ALA A 253 10.44 11.91 12.71
C ALA A 253 9.60 11.99 11.43
N ASN A 254 9.91 11.20 10.40
CA ASN A 254 9.32 11.34 9.06
C ASN A 254 8.52 10.10 8.60
N TYR A 255 8.26 9.15 9.49
CA TYR A 255 7.41 8.00 9.18
C TYR A 255 5.92 8.39 9.15
N PRO A 256 5.15 8.00 8.12
CA PRO A 256 3.71 8.20 8.11
C PRO A 256 3.06 7.33 9.18
N THR A 257 2.20 7.91 10.02
CA THR A 257 1.47 7.13 11.04
C THR A 257 0.65 6.02 10.37
N PRO A 258 0.69 4.75 10.85
CA PRO A 258 1.25 4.30 12.13
C PRO A 258 2.68 3.71 12.06
N LEU A 259 3.44 3.91 10.98
CA LEU A 259 4.83 3.41 10.93
C LEU A 259 5.70 4.07 11.99
N ASP A 260 6.61 3.28 12.52
CA ASP A 260 7.77 3.70 13.28
C ASP A 260 8.99 2.88 12.82
N ALA A 261 10.19 3.31 13.24
CA ALA A 261 11.44 2.67 12.86
C ALA A 261 11.50 1.17 13.21
N HIS A 262 10.86 0.74 14.30
CA HIS A 262 10.84 -0.68 14.68
C HIS A 262 9.97 -1.51 13.74
N VAL A 263 8.83 -0.98 13.31
CA VAL A 263 7.98 -1.65 12.31
C VAL A 263 8.73 -1.78 10.99
N VAL A 264 9.40 -0.72 10.54
CA VAL A 264 10.20 -0.76 9.30
C VAL A 264 11.35 -1.76 9.41
N ALA A 265 12.12 -1.74 10.49
CA ALA A 265 13.21 -2.71 10.72
C ALA A 265 12.70 -4.16 10.76
N SER A 266 11.52 -4.39 11.37
CA SER A 266 10.87 -5.70 11.40
C SER A 266 10.47 -6.16 10.00
N VAL A 267 9.86 -5.28 9.20
CA VAL A 267 9.47 -5.58 7.82
C VAL A 267 10.70 -5.85 6.95
N MET A 268 11.75 -5.04 7.05
CA MET A 268 13.01 -5.24 6.32
C MET A 268 13.61 -6.62 6.64
N THR A 269 13.61 -7.01 7.91
CA THR A 269 14.14 -8.31 8.36
C THR A 269 13.31 -9.48 7.80
N VAL A 270 11.98 -9.41 7.90
CA VAL A 270 11.08 -10.44 7.35
C VAL A 270 11.22 -10.54 5.83
N TRP A 271 11.27 -9.39 5.14
CA TRP A 271 11.38 -9.34 3.68
C TRP A 271 12.73 -9.86 3.20
N ASN A 272 13.83 -9.56 3.92
CA ASN A 272 15.16 -10.10 3.61
C ASN A 272 15.19 -11.63 3.65
N GLN A 273 14.42 -12.25 4.55
CA GLN A 273 14.28 -13.70 4.64
C GLN A 273 13.36 -14.27 3.55
N MET A 274 12.30 -13.56 3.18
CA MET A 274 11.30 -14.05 2.23
C MET A 274 11.68 -13.84 0.76
N GLN A 275 12.33 -12.72 0.44
CA GLN A 275 12.67 -12.29 -0.92
C GLN A 275 14.08 -11.65 -0.96
N PRO A 276 15.14 -12.45 -0.72
CA PRO A 276 16.50 -11.94 -0.49
C PRO A 276 17.07 -11.15 -1.68
N ALA A 277 16.80 -11.58 -2.92
CA ALA A 277 17.28 -10.86 -4.11
C ALA A 277 16.65 -9.47 -4.24
N TYR A 278 15.35 -9.35 -3.97
CA TYR A 278 14.64 -8.07 -4.05
C TYR A 278 15.02 -7.15 -2.87
N ALA A 279 15.19 -7.73 -1.67
CA ALA A 279 15.69 -7.04 -0.49
C ALA A 279 17.08 -6.43 -0.73
N ALA A 280 18.00 -7.19 -1.35
CA ALA A 280 19.34 -6.70 -1.66
C ALA A 280 19.30 -5.46 -2.59
N ASN A 281 18.42 -5.45 -3.59
CA ASN A 281 18.23 -4.30 -4.47
C ASN A 281 17.63 -3.08 -3.73
N MET A 282 16.64 -3.30 -2.87
CA MET A 282 15.92 -2.22 -2.19
C MET A 282 16.71 -1.55 -1.06
N TRP A 283 17.42 -2.31 -0.22
CA TRP A 283 18.09 -1.76 0.96
C TRP A 283 19.60 -1.90 0.94
N ASN A 284 20.17 -3.01 0.47
CA ASN A 284 21.64 -3.16 0.51
C ASN A 284 22.29 -2.16 -0.43
N GLU A 285 21.86 -2.10 -1.69
CA GLU A 285 22.38 -1.11 -2.65
C GLU A 285 22.20 0.33 -2.12
N ALA A 286 21.04 0.58 -1.53
CA ALA A 286 20.63 1.89 -1.04
C ALA A 286 21.43 2.37 0.18
N ILE A 287 21.64 1.51 1.18
CA ILE A 287 22.44 1.79 2.37
C ILE A 287 23.92 1.92 1.98
N ASN A 288 24.43 1.00 1.17
CA ASN A 288 25.82 1.06 0.70
C ASN A 288 26.13 2.39 -0.02
N LYS A 289 25.24 2.84 -0.92
CA LYS A 289 25.36 4.16 -1.56
C LYS A 289 25.39 5.32 -0.57
N ARG A 290 24.58 5.27 0.49
CA ARG A 290 24.51 6.34 1.51
C ARG A 290 25.70 6.37 2.45
N LEU A 291 26.26 5.19 2.77
CA LEU A 291 27.43 5.06 3.63
C LEU A 291 28.76 5.14 2.88
N GLY A 292 28.73 5.12 1.55
CA GLY A 292 29.94 5.06 0.71
C GLY A 292 30.67 3.72 0.84
N THR A 293 29.95 2.64 1.10
CA THR A 293 30.46 1.27 1.24
C THR A 293 30.06 0.42 0.03
N GLU A 294 30.66 -0.75 -0.13
CA GLU A 294 30.31 -1.72 -1.18
C GLU A 294 30.21 -3.13 -0.58
N GLY A 295 29.18 -3.89 -0.98
CA GLY A 295 29.06 -5.31 -0.67
C GLY A 295 28.70 -5.68 0.77
N SER A 296 28.39 -4.71 1.64
CA SER A 296 27.88 -4.98 2.98
C SER A 296 26.41 -5.43 2.92
N ASP A 297 26.09 -6.51 3.63
CA ASP A 297 24.72 -7.01 3.74
C ASP A 297 23.98 -6.35 4.92
N LEU A 298 22.66 -6.37 4.91
CA LEU A 298 21.82 -5.74 5.94
C LEU A 298 22.21 -6.12 7.39
N PRO A 299 22.60 -7.38 7.71
CA PRO A 299 23.05 -7.74 9.06
C PRO A 299 24.37 -7.12 9.49
N ASP A 300 25.25 -6.76 8.53
CA ASP A 300 26.52 -6.09 8.81
C ASP A 300 26.34 -4.56 8.95
N LEU A 301 25.20 -4.05 8.51
CA LEU A 301 24.85 -2.62 8.43
C LEU A 301 23.90 -2.14 9.56
N LEU A 302 23.22 -3.07 10.25
CA LEU A 302 22.32 -2.83 11.39
C LEU A 302 23.05 -3.02 12.73
#